data_AF-A0A7S4C0W0-F1
#
_entry.id   AF-A0A7S4C0W0-F1
#
_cell.length_a   1.000
_cell.length_b   1.000
_cell.length_c   1.000
_cell.angle_alpha   90.00
_cell.angle_beta   90.00
_cell.angle_gamma   90.00
#
_symmetry.space_group_name_H-M   'P 1'
#
loop_
_entity.id
_entity.type
_entity.pdbx_description
1 polymer ?
#
loop_
_entity_poly.entity_id
_entity_poly.type
_entity_poly.pdbx_seq_one_letter_code
_entity_poly.pdbx_strand_id
1 'polypeptide(L)'
;PLERLPLAKPMAVLTKPVQLTPRSQEACRRHGIDARELMPLKLEHFAVPGQTSDIQRLKWEHYEAARRSAFQLVQKERDRINAELTPKNIANGTQQLCWSNSSSFTSDSESRSNQSMLAAPLLATSSAAALEREKAQAEAMKKRQQTEME
;
A
#
# COMPACT_ATOMS: atom_id res chain seq x y z
N PRO A 1 7.51 56.10 15.48
CA PRO A 1 6.99 55.28 14.36
C PRO A 1 7.02 53.79 14.74
N LEU A 2 5.86 53.17 14.95
CA LEU A 2 5.79 51.73 15.24
C LEU A 2 5.87 50.94 13.94
N GLU A 3 6.90 50.12 13.77
CA GLU A 3 7.02 49.23 12.62
C GLU A 3 5.89 48.19 12.66
N ARG A 4 5.12 48.13 11.57
CA ARG A 4 4.13 47.07 11.38
C ARG A 4 4.88 45.80 10.96
N LEU A 5 5.17 44.93 11.94
CA LEU A 5 5.67 43.58 11.67
C LEU A 5 4.81 42.93 10.57
N PRO A 6 5.41 42.29 9.55
CA PRO A 6 4.65 41.73 8.44
C PRO A 6 3.75 40.61 8.96
N LEU A 7 2.43 40.84 8.89
CA LEU A 7 1.41 39.88 9.30
C LEU A 7 1.70 38.54 8.63
N ALA A 8 1.96 37.51 9.43
CA ALA A 8 2.32 36.19 8.92
C ALA A 8 1.25 35.71 7.94
N LYS A 9 1.65 35.45 6.69
CA LYS A 9 0.72 34.92 5.67
C LYS A 9 0.10 33.65 6.23
N PRO A 10 -1.25 33.52 6.30
CA PRO A 10 -1.87 32.28 6.74
C PRO A 10 -1.38 31.15 5.81
N MET A 11 -1.00 30.02 6.40
CA MET A 11 -0.59 28.84 5.61
C MET A 11 -1.63 28.56 4.55
N ALA A 12 -1.19 28.35 3.31
CA ALA A 12 -2.04 28.40 2.12
C ALA A 12 -3.22 27.42 2.22
N VAL A 13 -4.37 27.93 2.68
CA VAL A 13 -5.57 27.13 2.92
C VAL A 13 -6.03 26.57 1.58
N LEU A 14 -5.98 25.24 1.43
CA LEU A 14 -6.45 24.60 0.22
C LEU A 14 -7.98 24.73 0.14
N THR A 15 -8.44 25.66 -0.69
CA THR A 15 -9.86 26.03 -0.82
C THR A 15 -10.69 25.01 -1.59
N LYS A 16 -10.04 24.07 -2.28
CA LYS A 16 -10.71 22.98 -3.01
C LYS A 16 -11.06 21.83 -2.03
N PRO A 17 -12.28 21.28 -2.07
CA PRO A 17 -12.64 20.14 -1.24
C PRO A 17 -11.83 18.91 -1.63
N VAL A 18 -11.32 18.18 -0.64
CA VAL A 18 -10.52 16.97 -0.85
C VAL A 18 -11.43 15.83 -1.27
N GLN A 19 -11.32 15.39 -2.52
CA GLN A 19 -12.13 14.30 -3.07
C GLN A 19 -11.56 12.95 -2.62
N LEU A 20 -12.07 12.45 -1.49
CA LEU A 20 -11.76 11.13 -0.95
C LEU A 20 -12.81 10.09 -1.39
N THR A 21 -12.41 8.83 -1.49
CA THR A 21 -13.39 7.73 -1.61
C THR A 21 -14.24 7.63 -0.33
N PRO A 22 -15.49 7.15 -0.37
CA PRO A 22 -16.31 7.03 0.85
C PRO A 22 -15.67 6.18 1.96
N ARG A 23 -14.91 5.14 1.59
CA ARG A 23 -14.17 4.30 2.56
C ARG A 23 -12.95 5.01 3.14
N SER A 24 -12.26 5.84 2.35
CA SER A 24 -11.20 6.73 2.84
C SER A 24 -11.77 7.81 3.77
N GLN A 25 -12.93 8.39 3.45
CA GLN A 25 -13.59 9.40 4.26
C GLN A 25 -14.05 8.84 5.61
N GLU A 26 -14.61 7.62 5.63
CA GLU A 26 -14.91 6.89 6.86
C GLU A 26 -13.65 6.55 7.66
N ALA A 27 -12.57 6.12 7.01
CA ALA A 27 -11.28 5.89 7.68
C ALA A 27 -10.72 7.15 8.36
N CYS A 28 -10.78 8.31 7.69
CA CYS A 28 -10.45 9.61 8.29
C CYS A 28 -11.33 9.93 9.50
N ARG A 29 -12.66 9.74 9.37
CA ARG A 29 -13.64 9.97 10.43
C ARG A 29 -13.40 9.09 11.67
N ARG A 30 -13.03 7.82 11.48
CA ARG A 30 -12.72 6.88 12.57
C ARG A 30 -11.45 7.25 13.36
N HIS A 31 -10.44 7.83 12.71
CA HIS A 31 -9.17 8.23 13.34
C HIS A 31 -9.08 9.71 13.71
N GLY A 32 -10.10 10.52 13.41
CA GLY A 32 -10.13 11.96 13.71
C GLY A 32 -9.20 12.82 12.84
N ILE A 33 -8.77 12.31 11.69
CA ILE A 33 -7.81 12.97 10.79
C ILE A 33 -8.56 13.84 9.78
N ASP A 34 -8.14 15.09 9.57
CA ASP A 34 -8.67 15.93 8.48
C ASP A 34 -8.13 15.44 7.13
N ALA A 35 -9.01 15.29 6.14
CA ALA A 35 -8.65 14.99 4.76
C ALA A 35 -7.61 15.98 4.17
N ARG A 36 -7.55 17.22 4.67
CA ARG A 36 -6.55 18.23 4.30
C ARG A 36 -5.14 17.87 4.75
N GLU A 37 -4.98 17.19 5.88
CA GLU A 37 -3.68 16.77 6.42
C GLU A 37 -3.02 15.67 5.60
N LEU A 38 -3.79 14.97 4.75
CA LEU A 38 -3.31 13.92 3.86
C LEU A 38 -2.74 14.44 2.53
N MET A 39 -2.90 15.73 2.22
CA MET A 39 -2.55 16.27 0.91
C MET A 39 -1.04 16.58 0.76
N PRO A 40 -0.45 16.37 -0.43
CA PRO A 40 0.90 16.84 -0.70
C PRO A 40 0.94 18.37 -0.84
N LEU A 41 1.85 19.01 -0.10
CA LEU A 41 2.16 20.42 -0.25
C LEU A 41 3.59 20.58 -0.76
N LYS A 42 3.79 21.47 -1.76
CA LYS A 42 5.14 21.84 -2.21
C LYS A 42 5.88 22.62 -1.11
N LEU A 43 7.21 22.54 -1.13
CA LEU A 43 8.12 23.34 -0.32
C LEU A 43 7.81 24.85 -0.37
N GLU A 44 7.38 25.36 -1.52
CA GLU A 44 6.94 26.75 -1.75
C GLU A 44 5.87 27.24 -0.74
N HIS A 45 4.93 26.37 -0.31
CA HIS A 45 3.86 26.75 0.62
C HIS A 45 4.36 27.03 2.05
N PHE A 46 5.59 26.66 2.36
CA PHE A 46 6.23 26.87 3.67
C PHE A 46 7.15 28.11 3.68
N ALA A 47 7.26 28.84 2.56
CA ALA A 47 8.06 30.06 2.44
C ALA A 47 7.46 31.20 3.27
N VAL A 48 8.22 31.69 4.26
CA VAL A 48 7.86 32.84 5.09
C VAL A 48 8.87 33.96 4.84
N PRO A 49 8.44 35.22 4.61
CA PRO A 49 9.35 36.35 4.47
C PRO A 49 10.33 36.46 5.65
N GLY A 50 11.63 36.58 5.36
CA GLY A 50 12.68 36.68 6.37
C GLY A 50 13.15 35.34 6.99
N GLN A 51 12.65 34.18 6.54
CA GLN A 51 13.17 32.87 6.95
C GLN A 51 14.11 32.28 5.89
N THR A 52 15.09 31.49 6.32
CA THR A 52 16.04 30.81 5.44
C THR A 52 15.41 29.59 4.75
N SER A 53 16.02 29.17 3.64
CA SER A 53 15.73 27.91 2.93
C SER A 53 15.64 26.71 3.86
N ASP A 54 16.47 26.69 4.88
CA ASP A 54 16.68 25.50 5.73
C ASP A 54 15.55 25.37 6.76
N ILE A 55 15.05 26.51 7.28
CA ILE A 55 13.84 26.56 8.11
C ILE A 55 12.60 26.19 7.29
N GLN A 56 12.51 26.68 6.05
CA GLN A 56 11.45 26.31 5.10
C GLN A 56 11.46 24.80 4.80
N ARG A 57 12.65 24.23 4.54
CA ARG A 57 12.86 22.80 4.31
C ARG A 57 12.49 21.96 5.53
N LEU A 58 12.98 22.32 6.72
CA LEU A 58 12.70 21.60 7.97
C LEU A 58 11.20 21.52 8.27
N LYS A 59 10.45 22.62 8.02
CA LYS A 59 8.99 22.65 8.14
C LYS A 59 8.30 21.71 7.15
N TRP A 60 8.74 21.70 5.90
CA TRP A 60 8.23 20.81 4.87
C TRP A 60 8.53 19.33 5.19
N GLU A 61 9.75 19.01 5.62
CA GLU A 61 10.14 17.64 6.01
C GLU A 61 9.33 17.13 7.22
N HIS A 62 9.08 17.99 8.21
CA HIS A 62 8.22 17.69 9.35
C HIS A 62 6.76 17.44 8.92
N TYR A 63 6.20 18.30 8.05
CA TYR A 63 4.87 18.11 7.47
C TYR A 63 4.77 16.80 6.67
N GLU A 64 5.75 16.52 5.82
CA GLU A 64 5.82 15.30 5.02
C GLU A 64 5.95 14.03 5.88
N ALA A 65 6.64 14.10 7.03
CA ALA A 65 6.67 13.00 8.00
C ALA A 65 5.29 12.78 8.64
N ALA A 66 4.64 13.84 9.13
CA ALA A 66 3.30 13.77 9.73
C ALA A 66 2.25 13.23 8.74
N ARG A 67 2.21 13.78 7.51
CA ARG A 67 1.32 13.35 6.42
C ARG A 67 1.49 11.86 6.11
N ARG A 68 2.73 11.37 5.99
CA ARG A 68 2.99 9.94 5.70
C ARG A 68 2.49 9.03 6.82
N SER A 69 2.67 9.41 8.08
CA SER A 69 2.14 8.66 9.23
C SER A 69 0.61 8.63 9.25
N ALA A 70 -0.04 9.79 9.05
CA ALA A 70 -1.50 9.89 8.97
C ALA A 70 -2.08 9.07 7.79
N PHE A 71 -1.44 9.14 6.62
CA PHE A 71 -1.83 8.37 5.45
C PHE A 71 -1.74 6.86 5.68
N GLN A 72 -0.69 6.37 6.36
CA GLN A 72 -0.57 4.95 6.70
C GLN A 72 -1.66 4.48 7.69
N LEU A 73 -2.10 5.32 8.62
CA LEU A 73 -3.23 5.00 9.52
C LEU A 73 -4.54 4.91 8.73
N VAL A 74 -4.85 5.92 7.92
CA VAL A 74 -6.05 5.96 7.06
C VAL A 74 -6.06 4.81 6.05
N GLN A 75 -4.91 4.41 5.50
CA GLN A 75 -4.80 3.25 4.62
C GLN A 75 -5.14 1.94 5.37
N LYS A 76 -4.54 1.71 6.54
CA LYS A 76 -4.81 0.51 7.37
C LYS A 76 -6.29 0.42 7.76
N GLU A 77 -6.91 1.54 8.14
CA GLU A 77 -8.33 1.57 8.48
C GLU A 77 -9.24 1.39 7.26
N ARG A 78 -8.91 1.99 6.11
CA ARG A 78 -9.62 1.74 4.84
C ARG A 78 -9.58 0.26 4.47
N ASP A 79 -8.43 -0.39 4.66
CA ASP A 79 -8.24 -1.80 4.29
C ASP A 79 -8.91 -2.75 5.31
N ARG A 80 -9.01 -2.33 6.57
CA ARG A 80 -9.91 -2.93 7.57
C ARG A 80 -11.39 -2.79 7.17
N ILE A 81 -11.86 -1.60 6.78
CA ILE A 81 -13.23 -1.36 6.30
C ILE A 81 -13.54 -2.22 5.07
N ASN A 82 -12.58 -2.40 4.17
CA ASN A 82 -12.71 -3.33 3.04
C ASN A 82 -12.94 -4.77 3.53
N ALA A 83 -12.16 -5.24 4.50
CA ALA A 83 -12.28 -6.59 5.07
C ALA A 83 -13.53 -6.79 5.95
N GLU A 84 -14.06 -5.73 6.57
CA GLU A 84 -15.35 -5.71 7.27
C GLU A 84 -16.53 -5.84 6.30
N LEU A 85 -16.40 -5.32 5.07
CA LEU A 85 -17.44 -5.36 4.03
C LEU A 85 -17.37 -6.58 3.10
N THR A 86 -16.23 -7.24 2.96
CA THR A 86 -16.15 -8.54 2.28
C THR A 86 -16.79 -9.63 3.15
N PRO A 87 -17.85 -10.31 2.70
CA PRO A 87 -18.45 -11.39 3.50
C PRO A 87 -17.45 -12.52 3.69
N LYS A 88 -17.25 -12.96 4.95
CA LYS A 88 -16.36 -14.07 5.33
C LYS A 88 -16.96 -15.43 4.95
N ASN A 89 -17.25 -15.63 3.66
CA ASN A 89 -17.99 -16.79 3.17
C ASN A 89 -17.43 -17.33 1.84
N ILE A 90 -16.15 -17.73 1.87
CA ILE A 90 -15.56 -18.67 0.90
C ILE A 90 -14.84 -19.78 1.69
N ALA A 91 -15.62 -20.53 2.47
CA ALA A 91 -15.16 -21.80 3.05
C ALA A 91 -15.24 -22.96 2.02
N ASN A 92 -16.09 -22.81 1.00
CA ASN A 92 -16.16 -23.67 -0.17
C ASN A 92 -15.76 -22.84 -1.40
N GLY A 93 -14.87 -23.38 -2.24
CA GLY A 93 -14.13 -22.59 -3.23
C GLY A 93 -14.93 -22.26 -4.50
N THR A 94 -14.98 -20.98 -4.83
CA THR A 94 -15.14 -20.45 -6.20
C THR A 94 -14.24 -19.23 -6.33
N GLN A 95 -13.57 -19.06 -7.46
CA GLN A 95 -12.55 -18.03 -7.65
C GLN A 95 -13.18 -16.62 -7.67
N GLN A 96 -12.89 -15.80 -6.67
CA GLN A 96 -13.28 -14.39 -6.70
C GLN A 96 -12.23 -13.59 -7.49
N LEU A 97 -12.60 -13.20 -8.71
CA LEU A 97 -11.78 -12.37 -9.60
C LEU A 97 -11.51 -11.00 -8.97
N CYS A 98 -10.34 -10.83 -8.37
CA CYS A 98 -9.84 -9.53 -7.99
C CYS A 98 -9.37 -8.77 -9.23
N TRP A 99 -10.15 -7.77 -9.67
CA TRP A 99 -9.66 -6.73 -10.56
C TRP A 99 -8.63 -5.86 -9.83
N SER A 100 -7.42 -6.39 -9.71
CA SER A 100 -6.25 -5.72 -9.18
C SER A 100 -5.82 -4.63 -10.16
N ASN A 101 -6.42 -3.44 -10.03
CA ASN A 101 -5.96 -2.23 -10.69
C ASN A 101 -4.64 -1.77 -10.03
N SER A 102 -3.58 -2.53 -10.29
CA SER A 102 -2.24 -2.36 -9.74
C SER A 102 -1.56 -1.14 -10.34
N SER A 103 -1.97 0.05 -9.89
CA SER A 103 -1.28 1.31 -10.15
C SER A 103 0.03 1.38 -9.36
N SER A 104 0.94 0.47 -9.67
CA SER A 104 2.30 0.39 -9.12
C SER A 104 3.11 1.56 -9.64
N PHE A 105 3.06 2.69 -8.92
CA PHE A 105 3.91 3.84 -9.19
C PHE A 105 5.36 3.50 -8.79
N THR A 106 6.12 2.96 -9.73
CA THR A 106 7.56 2.75 -9.63
C THR A 106 8.26 3.66 -10.64
N SER A 107 8.69 4.84 -10.19
CA SER A 107 9.93 5.43 -10.71
C SER A 107 11.07 4.52 -10.21
N ASP A 108 11.87 3.87 -11.05
CA ASP A 108 12.79 4.55 -11.97
C ASP A 108 13.25 3.67 -13.17
N SER A 109 14.04 4.30 -14.04
CA SER A 109 15.03 3.78 -15.02
C SER A 109 14.88 2.38 -15.68
N GLU A 110 14.71 2.43 -17.01
CA GLU A 110 15.38 1.63 -18.07
C GLU A 110 15.40 0.08 -18.12
N SER A 111 15.28 -0.38 -19.38
CA SER A 111 15.83 -1.62 -19.97
C SER A 111 15.05 -2.95 -19.93
N ARG A 112 14.50 -3.27 -21.12
CA ARG A 112 14.54 -4.57 -21.81
C ARG A 112 13.99 -5.81 -21.08
N SER A 113 12.69 -6.03 -21.23
CA SER A 113 12.07 -7.34 -21.06
C SER A 113 12.61 -8.36 -22.08
N ASN A 114 13.10 -9.51 -21.61
CA ASN A 114 13.16 -10.73 -22.41
C ASN A 114 13.17 -11.98 -21.51
N GLN A 115 12.16 -12.82 -21.71
CA GLN A 115 11.95 -14.23 -21.32
C GLN A 115 12.69 -14.88 -20.11
N SER A 116 11.90 -15.77 -19.51
CA SER A 116 12.28 -17.08 -18.97
C SER A 116 12.41 -17.23 -17.46
N MET A 117 11.99 -18.42 -17.05
CA MET A 117 12.04 -18.96 -15.71
C MET A 117 13.47 -19.11 -15.20
N LEU A 118 13.65 -18.95 -13.89
CA LEU A 118 14.31 -19.96 -13.05
C LEU A 118 13.73 -19.87 -11.64
N ALA A 119 13.73 -21.00 -10.92
CA ALA A 119 13.10 -21.10 -9.61
C ALA A 119 14.03 -20.70 -8.45
N ALA A 120 13.44 -20.42 -7.28
CA ALA A 120 14.17 -20.29 -6.01
C ALA A 120 14.89 -21.59 -5.64
N PRO A 121 15.90 -21.53 -4.75
CA PRO A 121 15.66 -22.19 -3.45
C PRO A 121 16.36 -21.53 -2.24
N LEU A 122 15.87 -21.87 -1.04
CA LEU A 122 16.59 -22.38 0.15
C LEU A 122 15.49 -22.60 1.23
N LEU A 123 15.10 -23.84 1.58
CA LEU A 123 15.72 -24.77 2.55
C LEU A 123 15.71 -24.21 4.01
N ALA A 124 15.37 -24.99 5.05
CA ALA A 124 14.84 -26.36 5.18
C ALA A 124 14.20 -26.50 6.60
N THR A 125 13.53 -27.57 7.03
CA THR A 125 13.30 -28.92 6.48
C THR A 125 11.77 -29.17 6.32
N SER A 126 11.08 -30.31 6.51
CA SER A 126 11.34 -31.64 7.09
C SER A 126 11.08 -32.77 6.08
N SER A 127 11.81 -33.88 6.20
CA SER A 127 11.89 -34.90 5.14
C SER A 127 10.71 -35.89 5.10
N ALA A 128 10.09 -36.22 6.23
CA ALA A 128 9.04 -37.24 6.30
C ALA A 128 7.83 -36.92 5.39
N ALA A 129 7.32 -35.68 5.45
CA ALA A 129 6.17 -35.24 4.65
C ALA A 129 6.46 -35.02 3.15
N ALA A 130 7.73 -35.15 2.73
CA ALA A 130 8.11 -35.24 1.32
C ALA A 130 8.08 -36.71 0.85
N LEU A 131 8.70 -37.61 1.62
CA LEU A 131 8.76 -39.05 1.36
C LEU A 131 7.37 -39.71 1.21
N GLU A 132 6.40 -39.31 2.05
CA GLU A 132 5.03 -39.83 1.93
C GLU A 132 4.34 -39.38 0.63
N ARG A 133 4.55 -38.14 0.19
CA ARG A 133 3.99 -37.63 -1.07
C ARG A 133 4.59 -38.33 -2.29
N GLU A 134 5.90 -38.57 -2.28
CA GLU A 134 6.59 -39.28 -3.34
C GLU A 134 6.10 -40.74 -3.44
N LYS A 135 6.00 -41.45 -2.30
CA LYS A 135 5.46 -42.82 -2.27
C LYS A 135 4.02 -42.88 -2.78
N ALA A 136 3.15 -41.95 -2.38
CA ALA A 136 1.76 -41.90 -2.83
C ALA A 136 1.65 -41.65 -4.36
N GLN A 137 2.51 -40.82 -4.94
CA GLN A 137 2.56 -40.61 -6.39
C GLN A 137 3.05 -41.85 -7.14
N ALA A 138 4.08 -42.54 -6.63
CA ALA A 138 4.58 -43.78 -7.23
C ALA A 138 3.53 -44.91 -7.21
N GLU A 139 2.75 -45.02 -6.14
CA GLU A 139 1.67 -46.02 -6.02
C GLU A 139 0.50 -45.70 -6.94
N ALA A 140 0.09 -44.43 -7.05
CA ALA A 140 -0.94 -43.98 -7.99
C ALA A 140 -0.53 -44.22 -9.46
N MET A 141 0.75 -44.03 -9.80
CA MET A 141 1.29 -44.29 -11.14
C MET A 141 1.29 -45.77 -11.48
N LYS A 142 1.71 -46.66 -10.56
CA LYS A 142 1.65 -48.11 -10.74
C LYS A 142 0.20 -48.61 -10.90
N LYS A 143 -0.73 -48.08 -10.10
CA LYS A 143 -2.15 -48.44 -10.21
C LYS A 143 -2.72 -48.11 -11.60
N ARG A 144 -2.34 -46.97 -12.19
CA ARG A 144 -2.69 -46.62 -13.58
C ARG A 144 -2.18 -47.65 -14.59
N GLN A 145 -0.89 -47.99 -14.50
CA GLN A 145 -0.27 -48.98 -15.40
C GLN A 145 -0.91 -50.37 -15.30
N GLN A 146 -1.41 -50.77 -14.12
CA GLN A 146 -2.15 -52.02 -13.97
C GLN A 146 -3.56 -51.94 -14.61
N THR A 147 -4.28 -50.82 -14.44
CA THR A 147 -5.57 -50.58 -15.12
C THR A 147 -5.45 -50.32 -16.64
N GLU A 148 -4.26 -50.39 -17.20
CA GLU A 148 -3.97 -50.30 -18.64
C GLU A 148 -3.48 -51.66 -19.22
N MET A 149 -3.43 -52.72 -18.40
CA MET A 149 -3.08 -54.10 -18.80
C MET A 149 -4.17 -55.16 -18.51
N GLU A 150 -5.28 -54.78 -17.86
CA GLU A 150 -6.54 -55.56 -17.78
C GLU A 150 -7.55 -55.03 -18.80
#